data_AF-E2ARC0-F1
#
_entry.id   AF-E2ARC0-F1
#
_cell.length_a   1.000
_cell.length_b   1.000
_cell.length_c   1.000
_cell.angle_alpha   90.00
_cell.angle_beta   90.00
_cell.angle_gamma   90.00
#
_symmetry.space_group_name_H-M   'P 1'
#
loop_
_entity.id
_entity.type
_entity.pdbx_description
1 polymer ?
#
loop_
_entity_poly.entity_id
_entity_poly.type
_entity_poly.pdbx_seq_one_letter_code
_entity_poly.pdbx_strand_id
1 'polypeptide(L)'
;MTGFLCTCNFHEKDCITDAYKLLNLFADEESDINKESEISSTTNTLDKKETNKSSKNKDEDEDISTALEKEINELRTEHEMPLSSRKFQVVDTGAKNVIFIASTIPNPLELVTKILTKLDATKEQCTRYLLRLLPIEVICKAYIDDIKTKASVLFEKYFAQEPKTFSIVLK
;
A
#
# COMPACT_ATOMS: atom_id res chain seq x y z
N MET A 1 0.29 15.03 3.17
CA MET A 1 0.89 14.03 2.27
C MET A 1 1.53 12.98 3.14
N THR A 2 1.14 11.73 2.91
CA THR A 2 1.62 10.53 3.60
C THR A 2 2.45 9.72 2.63
N GLY A 3 3.27 8.81 3.13
CA GLY A 3 4.05 7.92 2.28
C GLY A 3 5.10 7.13 3.04
N PHE A 4 6.14 6.73 2.32
CA PHE A 4 7.21 5.89 2.83
C PHE A 4 8.57 6.47 2.47
N LEU A 5 9.47 6.51 3.43
CA LEU A 5 10.86 6.86 3.23
C LEU A 5 11.69 5.57 3.10
N CYS A 6 12.33 5.42 1.96
CA CYS A 6 13.17 4.28 1.63
C CYS A 6 14.63 4.71 1.57
N THR A 7 15.54 3.90 2.10
CA THR A 7 16.98 4.10 1.92
C THR A 7 17.62 2.92 1.21
N CYS A 8 18.59 3.17 0.34
CA CYS A 8 19.34 2.15 -0.41
C CYS A 8 20.84 2.44 -0.44
N ASN A 9 21.61 1.63 -1.17
CA ASN A 9 23.05 1.86 -1.38
C ASN A 9 23.37 1.90 -2.88
N PHE A 10 23.44 3.10 -3.46
CA PHE A 10 23.73 3.43 -4.87
C PHE A 10 22.74 2.87 -5.93
N HIS A 11 21.96 1.85 -5.59
CA HIS A 11 20.98 1.19 -6.45
C HIS A 11 19.58 1.81 -6.32
N GLU A 12 19.45 3.11 -6.58
CA GLU A 12 18.18 3.84 -6.38
C GLU A 12 17.04 3.29 -7.25
N LYS A 13 17.30 3.02 -8.54
CA LYS A 13 16.29 2.49 -9.45
C LYS A 13 15.78 1.12 -9.00
N ASP A 14 16.70 0.23 -8.64
CA ASP A 14 16.33 -1.11 -8.18
C ASP A 14 15.61 -1.04 -6.82
N CYS A 15 16.00 -0.11 -5.94
CA CYS A 15 15.30 0.14 -4.69
C CYS A 15 13.87 0.65 -4.92
N ILE A 16 13.65 1.53 -5.90
CA ILE A 16 12.30 1.99 -6.26
C ILE A 16 11.46 0.79 -6.70
N THR A 17 12.01 -0.08 -7.55
CA THR A 17 11.32 -1.29 -8.01
C THR A 17 11.02 -2.26 -6.85
N ASP A 18 11.98 -2.52 -5.97
CA ASP A 18 11.78 -3.36 -4.78
C ASP A 18 10.71 -2.77 -3.85
N ALA A 19 10.72 -1.45 -3.66
CA ALA A 19 9.74 -0.77 -2.84
C ALA A 19 8.33 -0.86 -3.42
N TYR A 20 8.15 -0.65 -4.73
CA TYR A 20 6.83 -0.80 -5.36
C TYR A 20 6.32 -2.23 -5.28
N LYS A 21 7.17 -3.23 -5.56
CA LYS A 21 6.79 -4.64 -5.44
C LYS A 21 6.33 -4.98 -4.03
N LEU A 22 7.09 -4.55 -3.03
CA LEU A 22 6.77 -4.78 -1.63
C LEU A 22 5.47 -4.06 -1.23
N LEU A 23 5.32 -2.79 -1.58
CA LEU A 23 4.15 -2.01 -1.18
C LEU A 23 2.87 -2.49 -1.87
N ASN A 24 2.91 -2.84 -3.15
CA ASN A 24 1.76 -3.37 -3.87
C ASN A 24 1.33 -4.73 -3.34
N LEU A 25 2.27 -5.64 -3.09
CA LEU A 25 1.98 -6.97 -2.55
C LEU A 25 1.11 -6.93 -1.29
N PHE A 26 1.40 -5.99 -0.38
CA PHE A 26 0.66 -5.86 0.87
C PHE A 26 -0.55 -4.92 0.76
N ALA A 27 -0.56 -3.99 -0.19
CA ALA A 27 -1.70 -3.11 -0.43
C ALA A 27 -2.85 -3.81 -1.15
N ASP A 28 -2.56 -4.83 -1.95
CA ASP A 28 -3.58 -5.64 -2.61
C ASP A 28 -4.18 -6.67 -1.64
N GLU A 29 -3.38 -7.26 -0.74
CA GLU A 29 -3.87 -8.07 0.39
C GLU A 29 -4.88 -7.28 1.28
N GLU A 30 -4.65 -5.98 1.51
CA GLU A 30 -5.62 -5.11 2.20
C GLU A 30 -6.93 -4.94 1.42
N SER A 31 -6.87 -4.90 0.08
CA SER A 31 -8.07 -4.72 -0.74
C SER A 31 -8.96 -5.96 -0.75
N ASP A 32 -8.36 -7.15 -0.63
CA ASP A 32 -9.10 -8.41 -0.56
C ASP A 32 -9.70 -8.64 0.84
N ILE A 33 -8.96 -8.27 1.90
CA ILE A 33 -9.49 -8.33 3.27
C ILE A 33 -10.65 -7.33 3.46
N ASN A 34 -10.58 -6.14 2.86
CA ASN A 34 -11.67 -5.16 2.95
C ASN A 34 -12.91 -5.59 2.15
N LYS A 35 -12.76 -6.29 1.01
CA LYS A 35 -13.90 -6.89 0.28
C LYS A 35 -14.60 -7.99 1.07
N GLU A 36 -13.86 -8.84 1.79
CA GLU A 36 -14.46 -9.87 2.63
C GLU A 36 -15.17 -9.30 3.86
N SER A 37 -14.66 -8.18 4.41
CA SER A 37 -15.27 -7.53 5.56
C SER A 37 -16.63 -6.86 5.26
N GLU A 38 -16.85 -6.37 4.04
CA GLU A 38 -18.13 -5.77 3.62
C GLU A 38 -19.22 -6.80 3.25
N ILE A 39 -18.85 -8.04 2.94
CA ILE A 39 -19.82 -9.12 2.62
C ILE A 39 -20.42 -9.74 3.90
N SER A 40 -19.78 -9.55 5.05
CA SER A 40 -20.16 -10.20 6.31
C SER A 40 -21.24 -9.47 7.12
N SER A 41 -21.72 -8.30 6.69
CA SER A 41 -22.73 -7.50 7.41
C SER A 41 -24.05 -7.29 6.65
N THR A 42 -24.63 -8.35 6.06
CA THR A 42 -26.09 -8.42 5.87
C THR A 42 -26.58 -9.85 6.11
N THR A 43 -27.28 -9.99 7.23
CA THR A 43 -27.87 -11.20 7.81
C THR A 43 -28.89 -11.93 6.92
N ASN A 44 -28.74 -13.27 6.86
CA ASN A 44 -29.77 -14.34 6.99
C ASN A 44 -31.16 -14.15 6.34
N THR A 45 -31.53 -15.04 5.40
CA THR A 45 -32.61 -16.07 5.52
C THR A 45 -32.90 -16.80 4.19
N LEU A 46 -32.90 -18.15 4.24
CA LEU A 46 -33.81 -19.15 3.58
C LEU A 46 -34.07 -19.02 2.04
N ASP A 47 -34.16 -20.05 1.19
CA ASP A 47 -34.38 -21.49 1.30
C ASP A 47 -34.18 -22.16 -0.09
N LYS A 48 -33.99 -23.49 -0.10
CA LYS A 48 -33.83 -24.37 -1.28
C LYS A 48 -34.95 -24.28 -2.33
N LYS A 49 -34.58 -24.39 -3.63
CA LYS A 49 -35.24 -25.31 -4.60
C LYS A 49 -34.47 -25.49 -5.92
N GLU A 50 -34.12 -26.74 -6.22
CA GLU A 50 -33.70 -27.23 -7.54
C GLU A 50 -34.83 -27.11 -8.57
N THR A 51 -34.50 -26.92 -9.86
CA THR A 51 -34.83 -27.85 -10.98
C THR A 51 -34.70 -27.15 -12.36
N ASN A 52 -33.71 -27.62 -13.15
CA ASN A 52 -33.67 -27.85 -14.60
C ASN A 52 -34.39 -26.92 -15.60
N LYS A 53 -33.62 -26.36 -16.56
CA LYS A 53 -33.68 -26.78 -17.99
C LYS A 53 -32.57 -26.16 -18.88
N SER A 54 -31.61 -27.01 -19.24
CA SER A 54 -30.98 -27.22 -20.56
C SER A 54 -31.03 -26.12 -21.63
N SER A 55 -29.83 -25.80 -22.16
CA SER A 55 -29.43 -25.91 -23.58
C SER A 55 -28.73 -24.66 -24.13
N LYS A 56 -27.40 -24.71 -24.24
CA LYS A 56 -26.68 -24.90 -25.52
C LYS A 56 -25.19 -24.59 -25.34
N ASN A 57 -24.36 -25.59 -25.60
CA ASN A 57 -22.95 -25.43 -25.95
C ASN A 57 -22.83 -24.43 -27.10
N LYS A 58 -22.01 -23.40 -26.90
CA LYS A 58 -21.19 -22.74 -27.92
C LYS A 58 -20.15 -21.87 -27.22
N ASP A 59 -18.90 -22.18 -27.54
CA ASP A 59 -17.71 -21.32 -27.42
C ASP A 59 -17.06 -21.17 -26.04
N GLU A 60 -16.50 -22.28 -25.52
CA GLU A 60 -15.56 -22.30 -24.38
C GLU A 60 -14.15 -21.73 -24.72
N ASP A 61 -13.92 -21.30 -25.97
CA ASP A 61 -12.62 -20.74 -26.41
C ASP A 61 -12.59 -19.19 -26.41
N GLU A 62 -13.74 -18.50 -26.25
CA GLU A 62 -13.77 -17.03 -26.11
C GLU A 62 -13.48 -16.57 -24.67
N ASP A 63 -13.68 -17.41 -23.65
CA ASP A 63 -13.55 -16.99 -22.25
C ASP A 63 -12.10 -16.74 -21.83
N ILE A 64 -11.13 -17.51 -22.35
CA ILE A 64 -9.71 -17.35 -21.98
C ILE A 64 -9.10 -16.13 -22.67
N SER A 65 -9.34 -15.95 -23.97
CA SER A 65 -8.82 -14.78 -24.69
C SER A 65 -9.43 -13.49 -24.17
N THR A 66 -10.73 -13.48 -23.83
CA THR A 66 -11.41 -12.31 -23.27
C THR A 66 -10.96 -12.02 -21.83
N ALA A 67 -10.72 -13.06 -21.01
CA ALA A 67 -10.15 -12.89 -19.67
C ALA A 67 -8.72 -12.34 -19.73
N LEU A 68 -7.89 -12.84 -20.66
CA LEU A 68 -6.53 -12.34 -20.89
C LEU A 68 -6.54 -10.89 -21.41
N GLU A 69 -7.43 -10.55 -22.33
CA GLU A 69 -7.58 -9.17 -22.82
C GLU A 69 -8.07 -8.23 -21.72
N LYS A 70 -8.95 -8.71 -20.82
CA LYS A 70 -9.38 -7.96 -19.64
C LYS A 70 -8.22 -7.72 -18.68
N GLU A 71 -7.41 -8.74 -18.38
CA GLU A 71 -6.21 -8.61 -17.54
C GLU A 71 -5.17 -7.67 -18.18
N ILE A 72 -4.94 -7.78 -19.49
CA ILE A 72 -4.05 -6.87 -20.23
C ILE A 72 -4.57 -5.43 -20.18
N ASN A 73 -5.89 -5.22 -20.31
CA ASN A 73 -6.48 -3.90 -20.21
C ASN A 73 -6.45 -3.35 -18.77
N GLU A 74 -6.61 -4.18 -17.74
CA GLU A 74 -6.42 -3.79 -16.34
C GLU A 74 -4.96 -3.35 -16.09
N LEU A 75 -3.98 -4.14 -16.53
CA LEU A 75 -2.56 -3.78 -16.44
C LEU A 75 -2.21 -2.51 -17.24
N ARG A 76 -2.80 -2.32 -18.42
CA ARG A 76 -2.60 -1.10 -19.23
C ARG A 76 -3.27 0.10 -18.59
N THR A 77 -4.48 -0.02 -18.07
CA THR A 77 -5.18 1.09 -17.41
C THR A 77 -4.48 1.53 -16.13
N GLU A 78 -3.84 0.62 -15.38
CA GLU A 78 -2.96 0.99 -14.27
C GLU A 78 -1.70 1.72 -14.72
N HIS A 79 -1.12 1.32 -15.86
CA HIS A 79 0.04 1.98 -16.45
C HIS A 79 -0.31 3.32 -17.12
N GLU A 80 -1.52 3.46 -17.66
CA GLU A 80 -2.04 4.65 -18.34
C GLU A 80 -2.73 5.62 -17.37
N MET A 81 -3.05 5.16 -16.15
CA MET A 81 -3.57 6.02 -15.10
C MET A 81 -2.56 7.13 -14.77
N PRO A 82 -3.02 8.40 -14.69
CA PRO A 82 -2.16 9.53 -14.40
C PRO A 82 -1.39 9.29 -13.10
N LEU A 83 -0.14 9.74 -13.04
CA LEU A 83 0.76 9.50 -11.90
C LEU A 83 0.14 9.90 -10.53
N SER A 84 -0.85 10.80 -10.54
CA SER A 84 -1.61 11.24 -9.36
C SER A 84 -2.71 10.28 -8.89
N SER A 85 -3.18 9.35 -9.72
CA SER A 85 -4.19 8.34 -9.34
C SER A 85 -3.57 7.00 -8.95
N ARG A 86 -2.25 6.85 -9.10
CA ARG A 86 -1.54 5.63 -8.67
C ARG A 86 -1.48 5.58 -7.14
N LYS A 87 -1.64 4.37 -6.58
CA LYS A 87 -1.59 4.14 -5.11
C LYS A 87 -0.27 4.62 -4.48
N PHE A 88 0.81 4.52 -5.26
CA PHE A 88 2.17 4.89 -4.88
C PHE A 88 2.83 5.70 -5.99
N GLN A 89 3.54 6.75 -5.61
CA GLN A 89 4.30 7.61 -6.53
C GLN A 89 5.65 7.96 -5.94
N VAL A 90 6.72 7.73 -6.71
CA VAL A 90 8.07 8.15 -6.34
C VAL A 90 8.19 9.67 -6.47
N VAL A 91 8.77 10.29 -5.45
CA VAL A 91 9.07 11.71 -5.37
C VAL A 91 10.55 11.84 -5.14
N ASP A 92 11.20 12.64 -5.98
CA ASP A 92 12.61 12.97 -5.81
C ASP A 92 12.79 13.87 -4.57
N THR A 93 13.64 13.43 -3.65
CA THR A 93 13.95 14.16 -2.42
C THR A 93 15.13 15.11 -2.59
N GLY A 94 15.89 14.98 -3.69
CA GLY A 94 17.17 15.67 -3.88
C GLY A 94 18.33 15.11 -3.03
N ALA A 95 18.08 14.09 -2.20
CA ALA A 95 19.09 13.44 -1.37
C ALA A 95 19.47 12.07 -1.94
N LYS A 96 20.77 11.87 -2.18
CA LYS A 96 21.29 10.59 -2.70
C LYS A 96 20.95 9.44 -1.77
N ASN A 97 20.55 8.31 -2.34
CA ASN A 97 20.18 7.07 -1.67
C ASN A 97 18.94 7.17 -0.76
N VAL A 98 18.19 8.27 -0.82
CA VAL A 98 16.98 8.51 -0.03
C VAL A 98 15.81 8.75 -0.97
N ILE A 99 14.90 7.81 -1.00
CA ILE A 99 13.76 7.82 -1.91
C ILE A 99 12.51 8.04 -1.08
N PHE A 100 11.64 8.95 -1.52
CA PHE A 100 10.33 9.12 -0.92
C PHE A 100 9.26 8.58 -1.86
N ILE A 101 8.37 7.73 -1.34
CA ILE A 101 7.23 7.19 -2.06
C ILE A 101 5.98 7.79 -1.44
N ALA A 102 5.39 8.74 -2.14
CA ALA A 102 4.08 9.27 -1.85
C ALA A 102 3.04 8.16 -1.91
N SER A 103 2.09 8.16 -0.99
CA SER A 103 0.96 7.25 -1.04
C SER A 103 -0.35 7.98 -0.82
N THR A 104 -1.37 7.51 -1.51
CA THR A 104 -2.77 7.95 -1.31
C THR A 104 -3.46 7.09 -0.24
N ILE A 105 -2.78 6.07 0.29
CA ILE A 105 -3.31 5.18 1.34
C ILE A 105 -3.43 5.96 2.66
N PRO A 106 -4.57 5.84 3.38
CA PRO A 106 -4.83 6.60 4.60
C PRO A 106 -3.86 6.27 5.74
N ASN A 107 -3.46 5.00 5.91
CA ASN A 107 -2.64 4.53 7.04
C ASN A 107 -1.34 3.84 6.60
N PRO A 108 -0.22 4.59 6.40
CA PRO A 108 1.06 3.98 6.06
C PRO A 108 1.66 3.14 7.21
N LEU A 109 1.33 3.46 8.47
CA LEU A 109 1.84 2.75 9.64
C LEU A 109 1.34 1.30 9.72
N GLU A 110 0.06 1.08 9.42
CA GLU A 110 -0.55 -0.26 9.45
C GLU A 110 0.09 -1.17 8.40
N LEU A 111 0.26 -0.67 7.18
CA LEU A 111 0.89 -1.41 6.08
C LEU A 111 2.32 -1.83 6.45
N VAL A 112 3.14 -0.91 6.97
CA VAL A 112 4.52 -1.23 7.39
C VAL A 112 4.52 -2.23 8.56
N THR A 113 3.60 -2.09 9.51
CA THR A 113 3.51 -3.02 10.66
C THR A 113 3.17 -4.43 10.18
N LYS A 114 2.25 -4.57 9.23
CA LYS A 114 1.92 -5.87 8.59
C LYS A 114 3.12 -6.44 7.85
N ILE A 115 3.81 -5.62 7.04
CA ILE A 115 5.04 -6.03 6.34
C ILE A 115 6.07 -6.58 7.33
N LEU A 116 6.35 -5.84 8.41
CA LEU A 116 7.32 -6.27 9.42
C LEU A 116 6.85 -7.53 10.17
N THR A 117 5.56 -7.65 10.49
CA THR A 117 5.02 -8.82 11.20
C THR A 117 5.12 -10.07 10.34
N LYS A 118 4.78 -9.98 9.04
CA LYS A 118 4.92 -11.10 8.09
C LYS A 118 6.39 -11.46 7.90
N LEU A 119 7.26 -10.47 7.75
CA LEU A 119 8.71 -10.68 7.63
C LEU A 119 9.29 -11.34 8.88
N ASP A 120 8.82 -10.94 10.06
CA ASP A 120 9.24 -11.55 11.31
C ASP A 120 8.76 -12.99 11.46
N ALA A 121 7.55 -13.30 10.96
CA ALA A 121 7.00 -14.65 10.97
C ALA A 121 7.65 -15.59 9.94
N THR A 122 7.85 -15.15 8.70
CA THR A 122 8.40 -15.99 7.62
C THR A 122 9.93 -16.07 7.66
N LYS A 123 10.61 -15.04 8.17
CA LYS A 123 12.07 -14.88 8.12
C LYS A 123 12.65 -14.88 6.70
N GLU A 124 11.83 -14.60 5.70
CA GLU A 124 12.23 -14.59 4.28
C GLU A 124 12.61 -13.19 3.81
N GLN A 125 13.71 -13.07 3.08
CA GLN A 125 14.13 -11.78 2.54
C GLN A 125 13.24 -11.35 1.36
N CYS A 126 12.38 -10.35 1.56
CA CYS A 126 11.49 -9.84 0.50
C CYS A 126 12.14 -8.81 -0.45
N THR A 127 13.22 -8.15 -0.04
CA THR A 127 13.86 -7.07 -0.83
C THR A 127 15.39 -7.21 -0.82
N ARG A 128 16.05 -6.77 -1.89
CA ARG A 128 17.51 -6.84 -2.02
C ARG A 128 18.17 -5.48 -1.82
N TYR A 129 17.60 -4.43 -2.38
CA TYR A 129 18.23 -3.10 -2.43
C TYR A 129 17.61 -2.10 -1.44
N LEU A 130 16.41 -2.40 -0.94
CA LEU A 130 15.75 -1.63 0.10
C LEU A 130 16.36 -2.00 1.46
N LEU A 131 17.03 -1.04 2.10
CA LEU A 131 17.70 -1.25 3.40
C LEU A 131 16.83 -0.83 4.58
N ARG A 132 16.02 0.21 4.41
CA ARG A 132 15.14 0.73 5.45
C ARG A 132 13.86 1.24 4.81
N LEU A 133 12.73 0.88 5.41
CA LEU A 133 11.41 1.38 5.10
C LEU A 133 10.86 2.09 6.35
N LEU A 134 10.52 3.37 6.24
CA LEU A 134 9.92 4.14 7.33
C LEU A 134 8.57 4.72 6.87
N PRO A 135 7.46 4.48 7.59
CA PRO A 135 6.20 5.13 7.31
C PRO A 135 6.27 6.61 7.71
N ILE A 136 5.82 7.49 6.83
CA ILE A 136 5.76 8.94 7.05
C ILE A 136 4.30 9.37 7.05
N GLU A 137 3.83 9.82 8.21
CA GLU A 137 2.45 10.30 8.38
C GLU A 137 2.28 11.77 7.97
N VAL A 138 3.30 12.60 8.21
CA VAL A 138 3.21 14.04 7.95
C VAL A 138 4.49 14.55 7.32
N ILE A 139 4.32 15.40 6.31
CA ILE A 139 5.38 16.10 5.61
C ILE A 139 5.06 17.58 5.68
N CYS A 140 6.08 18.40 5.91
CA CYS A 140 5.99 19.85 5.92
C CYS A 140 7.24 20.45 5.28
N LYS A 141 7.18 21.75 4.99
CA LYS A 141 8.36 22.51 4.58
C LYS A 141 9.29 22.65 5.79
N ALA A 142 10.58 22.85 5.53
CA ALA A 142 11.61 22.99 6.56
C ALA A 142 11.57 24.33 7.31
N TYR A 143 10.37 24.82 7.63
CA TYR A 143 10.16 26.00 8.49
C TYR A 143 9.86 25.53 9.91
N ILE A 144 10.47 26.21 10.89
CA ILE A 144 10.35 25.79 12.29
C ILE A 144 8.91 25.83 12.80
N ASP A 145 8.10 26.79 12.34
CA ASP A 145 6.72 26.96 12.75
C ASP A 145 5.81 25.87 12.17
N ASP A 146 6.04 25.49 10.90
CA ASP A 146 5.35 24.39 10.25
C ASP A 146 5.65 23.06 10.93
N ILE A 147 6.93 22.81 11.23
CA ILE A 147 7.38 21.60 11.94
C ILE A 147 6.70 21.50 13.30
N LYS A 148 6.72 22.59 14.10
CA LYS A 148 6.07 22.61 15.42
C LYS A 148 4.57 22.36 15.32
N THR A 149 3.88 23.06 14.42
CA THR A 149 2.43 22.94 14.25
C THR A 149 2.04 21.52 13.86
N LYS A 150 2.76 20.91 12.91
CA LYS A 150 2.50 19.54 12.47
C LYS A 150 2.90 18.50 13.50
N ALA A 151 4.00 18.70 14.22
CA ALA A 151 4.42 17.82 15.30
C ALA A 151 3.40 17.81 16.44
N SER A 152 2.85 18.97 16.83
CA SER A 152 1.81 19.04 17.87
C SER A 152 0.59 18.18 17.54
N VAL A 153 0.08 18.25 16.29
CA VAL A 153 -1.05 17.43 15.84
C VAL A 153 -0.72 15.93 15.93
N LEU A 154 0.51 15.54 15.58
CA LEU A 154 0.95 14.14 15.67
C LEU A 154 1.09 13.70 17.14
N PHE A 155 1.61 14.58 17.99
CA PHE A 155 1.77 14.29 19.41
C PHE A 155 0.42 14.14 20.11
N GLU A 156 -0.56 14.99 19.81
CA GLU A 156 -1.92 14.84 20.32
C GLU A 156 -2.53 13.48 19.95
N LYS A 157 -2.32 13.01 18.72
CA LYS A 157 -2.81 11.69 18.27
C LYS A 157 -2.23 10.52 19.08
N TYR A 158 -0.94 10.53 19.39
CA TYR A 158 -0.24 9.37 19.99
C TYR A 158 0.04 9.46 21.49
N PHE A 159 0.10 10.69 22.04
CA PHE A 159 0.53 10.98 23.41
C PHE A 159 -0.59 11.58 24.28
N ALA A 160 -1.79 11.83 23.76
CA ALA A 160 -2.88 12.41 24.57
C ALA A 160 -3.43 11.48 25.66
N GLN A 161 -3.31 10.15 25.52
CA GLN A 161 -3.97 9.20 26.43
C GLN A 161 -3.13 8.88 27.67
N GLU A 162 -1.79 8.83 27.56
CA GLU A 162 -0.91 8.39 28.64
C GLU A 162 0.43 9.13 28.59
N PRO A 163 1.06 9.42 29.76
CA PRO A 163 2.39 10.01 29.80
C PRO A 163 3.43 9.01 29.27
N LYS A 164 3.74 9.12 27.99
CA LYS A 164 4.77 8.31 27.32
C LYS A 164 6.05 9.11 27.16
N THR A 165 7.19 8.47 27.41
CA THR A 165 8.51 9.03 27.11
C THR A 165 8.78 8.90 25.61
N PHE A 166 9.32 9.95 24.98
CA PHE A 166 9.71 9.93 23.58
C PHE A 166 11.09 10.57 23.38
N SER A 167 11.70 10.28 22.23
CA SER A 167 12.95 10.89 21.79
C SER A 167 12.76 11.49 20.41
N ILE A 168 13.24 12.72 20.21
CA ILE A 168 13.28 13.37 18.91
C ILE A 168 14.66 13.10 18.30
N VAL A 169 14.68 12.45 17.14
CA VAL A 169 15.92 12.19 16.39
C VAL A 169 15.93 13.07 15.15
N LEU A 170 16.92 13.96 15.08
CA LEU A 170 17.20 14.79 13.92
C LEU A 170 18.30 14.10 13.11
N LYS A 171 18.13 14.02 11.78
CA LYS A 171 19.08 13.42 10.84
C LYS A 171 19.45 14.41 9.76
#